data_AF-A0A7X5QI73-F1
#
_entry.id   AF-A0A7X5QI73-F1
#
_cell.length_a   1.000
_cell.length_b   1.000
_cell.length_c   1.000
_cell.angle_alpha   90.00
_cell.angle_beta   90.00
_cell.angle_gamma   90.00
#
_symmetry.space_group_name_H-M   'P 1'
#
loop_
_entity.id
_entity.type
_entity.pdbx_description
1 polymer ?
#
loop_
_entity_poly.entity_id
_entity_poly.type
_entity_poly.pdbx_seq_one_letter_code
_entity_poly.pdbx_strand_id
1 'polypeptide(L)'
;IRDETYAAALAELVNAQKKYPLSAFWGDGTTSSSDGQNFRVGSHGRYAGQVNLKYGQEPGVQIYTHISDQYSPFYTKVISRVRDSTHVLDGLLYHESDLEITEHYTDTAGFTEHVFALMHLLGFAFAPRIRDLHDKRLFIQGKASKYSGLQSIISSTSLSLKEIEKNWHEVLRLATSIKQGTVTASLMLKKLASYPKQNGLAKALREIGRIERTLFMLDWFRDPALRRRVQAGLNKGEARNALARAVFMHRLGEIRDRGLENQSYRASGLTLLTAAITLWNT
;
A
#
# COMPACT_ATOMS: atom_id res chain seq x y z
N ILE A 1 -6.87 7.53 25.63
CA ILE A 1 -5.75 7.47 24.66
C ILE A 1 -6.34 7.87 23.31
N ARG A 2 -5.68 8.74 22.55
CA ARG A 2 -6.16 9.23 21.25
C ARG A 2 -5.30 8.65 20.12
N ASP A 3 -5.79 8.70 18.89
CA ASP A 3 -5.04 8.19 17.74
C ASP A 3 -3.72 8.95 17.54
N GLU A 4 -3.70 10.27 17.78
CA GLU A 4 -2.48 11.09 17.65
C GLU A 4 -1.41 10.66 18.66
N THR A 5 -1.82 10.27 19.87
CA THR A 5 -0.87 9.76 20.88
C THR A 5 -0.27 8.40 20.51
N TYR A 6 -1.01 7.57 19.76
CA TYR A 6 -0.45 6.32 19.23
C TYR A 6 0.51 6.58 18.07
N ALA A 7 0.17 7.50 17.17
CA ALA A 7 1.02 7.86 16.03
C ALA A 7 2.37 8.42 16.50
N ALA A 8 2.35 9.39 17.41
CA ALA A 8 3.56 9.98 17.98
C ALA A 8 4.41 8.95 18.74
N ALA A 9 3.79 8.10 19.57
CA ALA A 9 4.51 7.05 20.28
C ALA A 9 5.12 6.01 19.33
N LEU A 10 4.41 5.66 18.25
CA LEU A 10 4.93 4.75 17.23
C LEU A 10 6.13 5.37 16.51
N ALA A 11 6.05 6.66 16.14
CA ALA A 11 7.14 7.39 15.52
C ALA A 11 8.40 7.41 16.39
N GLU A 12 8.27 7.65 17.70
CA GLU A 12 9.40 7.60 18.63
C GLU A 12 10.09 6.23 18.65
N LEU A 13 9.32 5.13 18.68
CA LEU A 13 9.90 3.78 18.64
C LEU A 13 10.61 3.49 17.31
N VAL A 14 10.00 3.89 16.19
CA VAL A 14 10.59 3.72 14.84
C VAL A 14 11.86 4.55 14.72
N ASN A 15 11.85 5.81 15.17
CA ASN A 15 12.98 6.71 15.12
C ASN A 15 14.12 6.26 16.03
N ALA A 16 13.80 5.72 17.21
CA ALA A 16 14.78 5.07 18.07
C ALA A 16 15.41 3.89 17.33
N GLN A 17 14.60 2.98 16.76
CA GLN A 17 15.10 1.80 16.05
C GLN A 17 16.02 2.15 14.88
N LYS A 18 15.65 3.15 14.06
CA LYS A 18 16.45 3.64 12.92
C LYS A 18 17.86 4.06 13.34
N LYS A 19 18.04 4.57 14.56
CA LYS A 19 19.34 5.01 15.09
C LYS A 19 20.20 3.86 15.62
N TYR A 20 19.63 2.68 15.87
CA TYR A 20 20.40 1.52 16.35
C TYR A 20 21.25 0.92 15.22
N PRO A 21 22.54 0.65 15.46
CA PRO A 21 23.42 0.07 14.44
C PRO A 21 22.94 -1.28 13.88
N LEU A 22 22.24 -2.09 14.68
CA LEU A 22 21.76 -3.40 14.21
C LEU A 22 20.69 -3.27 13.11
N SER A 23 19.89 -2.19 13.12
CA SER A 23 18.84 -1.96 12.13
C SER A 23 19.40 -1.91 10.69
N ALA A 24 20.61 -1.39 10.52
CA ALA A 24 21.30 -1.27 9.24
C ALA A 24 21.63 -2.62 8.59
N PHE A 25 21.67 -3.72 9.36
CA PHE A 25 21.86 -5.07 8.80
C PHE A 25 20.60 -5.57 8.10
N TRP A 26 19.43 -5.02 8.41
CA TRP A 26 18.18 -5.42 7.77
C TRP A 26 17.83 -4.54 6.59
N GLY A 27 18.13 -3.24 6.67
CA GLY A 27 17.86 -2.26 5.61
C GLY A 27 18.31 -0.87 6.04
N ASP A 28 18.32 0.06 5.09
CA ASP A 28 18.73 1.44 5.31
C ASP A 28 17.55 2.36 5.69
N GLY A 29 16.33 1.83 5.80
CA GLY A 29 15.14 2.58 6.14
C GLY A 29 14.54 3.34 4.95
N THR A 30 14.95 3.03 3.71
CA THR A 30 14.45 3.69 2.49
C THR A 30 13.39 2.87 1.74
N THR A 31 13.24 1.59 2.08
CA THR A 31 12.24 0.73 1.46
C THR A 31 11.21 0.24 2.47
N SER A 32 10.01 -0.06 1.99
CA SER A 32 8.94 -0.56 2.86
C SER A 32 8.00 -1.50 2.13
N SER A 33 7.16 -2.19 2.89
CA SER A 33 6.05 -2.97 2.36
C SER A 33 4.77 -2.69 3.12
N SER A 34 3.61 -3.00 2.52
CA SER A 34 2.35 -3.01 3.24
C SER A 34 1.47 -4.18 2.85
N ASP A 35 0.73 -4.68 3.84
CA ASP A 35 -0.20 -5.79 3.67
C ASP A 35 -1.42 -5.64 4.60
N GLY A 36 -2.54 -6.20 4.15
CA GLY A 36 -3.79 -6.26 4.88
C GLY A 36 -3.93 -7.59 5.61
N GLN A 37 -3.88 -7.55 6.94
CA GLN A 37 -4.09 -8.70 7.79
C GLN A 37 -5.52 -8.76 8.31
N ASN A 38 -6.21 -9.88 8.05
CA ASN A 38 -7.57 -10.10 8.53
C ASN A 38 -7.58 -10.75 9.93
N PHE A 39 -8.31 -10.13 10.86
CA PHE A 39 -8.55 -10.64 12.21
C PHE A 39 -10.03 -10.99 12.37
N ARG A 40 -10.35 -12.15 12.93
CA ARG A 40 -11.74 -12.62 13.07
C ARG A 40 -12.51 -11.74 14.04
N VAL A 41 -13.82 -11.64 13.83
CA VAL A 41 -14.70 -10.89 14.73
C VAL A 41 -15.62 -11.83 15.50
N GLY A 42 -15.61 -11.72 16.83
CA GLY A 42 -16.48 -12.52 17.70
C GLY A 42 -17.95 -12.08 17.64
N SER A 43 -18.84 -12.89 18.21
CA SER A 43 -20.32 -12.76 18.12
C SER A 43 -20.86 -11.34 18.37
N HIS A 44 -20.29 -10.60 19.32
CA HIS A 44 -20.73 -9.26 19.70
C HIS A 44 -20.26 -8.13 18.77
N GLY A 45 -19.24 -8.38 17.94
CA GLY A 45 -18.67 -7.45 16.98
C GLY A 45 -19.10 -7.72 15.52
N ARG A 46 -19.85 -8.80 15.26
CA ARG A 46 -20.24 -9.22 13.89
C ARG A 46 -20.84 -8.11 13.03
N TYR A 47 -21.53 -7.15 13.63
CA TYR A 47 -22.10 -5.99 12.92
C TYR A 47 -21.05 -5.02 12.36
N ALA A 48 -19.85 -5.00 12.96
CA ALA A 48 -18.71 -4.18 12.53
C ALA A 48 -17.68 -4.98 11.71
N GLY A 49 -17.67 -6.30 11.83
CA GLY A 49 -16.88 -7.20 10.99
C GLY A 49 -17.44 -7.34 9.58
N GLN A 50 -16.58 -7.65 8.62
CA GLN A 50 -16.95 -7.80 7.22
C GLN A 50 -16.46 -9.12 6.65
N VAL A 51 -17.30 -9.77 5.85
CA VAL A 51 -16.91 -11.00 5.15
C VAL A 51 -16.00 -10.64 3.99
N ASN A 52 -14.74 -11.04 4.08
CA ASN A 52 -13.80 -10.99 2.97
C ASN A 52 -13.53 -12.41 2.50
N LEU A 53 -14.12 -12.80 1.36
CA LEU A 53 -14.06 -14.16 0.82
C LEU A 53 -12.63 -14.68 0.58
N LYS A 54 -11.63 -13.79 0.42
CA LYS A 54 -10.21 -14.15 0.37
C LYS A 54 -9.74 -14.83 1.67
N TYR A 55 -10.31 -14.43 2.80
CA TYR A 55 -9.93 -14.87 4.15
C TYR A 55 -11.01 -15.73 4.83
N GLY A 56 -12.08 -16.06 4.12
CA GLY A 56 -13.16 -16.94 4.59
C GLY A 56 -14.54 -16.28 4.58
N GLN A 57 -15.54 -17.04 5.03
CA GLN A 57 -16.94 -16.57 5.12
C GLN A 57 -17.26 -15.88 6.45
N GLU A 58 -16.33 -15.89 7.40
CA GLU A 58 -16.51 -15.26 8.71
C GLU A 58 -16.22 -13.75 8.65
N PRO A 59 -17.02 -12.91 9.31
CA PRO A 59 -16.74 -11.48 9.43
C PRO A 59 -15.38 -11.23 10.10
N GLY A 60 -14.57 -10.39 9.46
CA GLY A 60 -13.23 -9.99 9.90
C GLY A 60 -13.06 -8.46 9.93
N VAL A 61 -12.05 -7.99 10.65
CA VAL A 61 -11.52 -6.63 10.54
C VAL A 61 -10.17 -6.73 9.86
N GLN A 62 -9.97 -5.94 8.80
CA GLN A 62 -8.73 -5.89 8.08
C GLN A 62 -7.87 -4.73 8.63
N ILE A 63 -6.71 -5.08 9.17
CA ILE A 63 -5.70 -4.13 9.63
C ILE A 63 -4.66 -4.04 8.52
N TYR A 64 -4.54 -2.87 7.91
CA TYR A 64 -3.53 -2.57 6.91
C TYR A 64 -2.33 -1.94 7.60
N THR A 65 -1.13 -2.51 7.45
CA THR A 65 0.07 -2.02 8.12
C THR A 65 1.20 -1.83 7.14
N HIS A 66 1.93 -0.73 7.29
CA HIS A 66 3.19 -0.47 6.61
C HIS A 66 4.38 -0.79 7.51
N ILE A 67 5.39 -1.41 6.92
CA ILE A 67 6.56 -1.93 7.61
C ILE A 67 7.80 -1.51 6.82
N SER A 68 8.78 -0.93 7.50
CA SER A 68 10.08 -0.59 6.90
C SER A 68 10.89 -1.85 6.62
N ASP A 69 11.90 -1.74 5.78
CA ASP A 69 12.92 -2.79 5.65
C ASP A 69 13.73 -3.05 6.94
N GLN A 70 13.61 -2.20 7.95
CA GLN A 70 14.14 -2.42 9.29
C GLN A 70 13.16 -3.17 10.23
N TYR A 71 12.10 -3.77 9.67
CA TYR A 71 11.03 -4.49 10.40
C TYR A 71 10.11 -3.61 11.26
N SER A 72 10.36 -2.31 11.36
CA SER A 72 9.55 -1.38 12.13
C SER A 72 8.20 -1.16 11.45
N PRO A 73 7.06 -1.46 12.08
CA PRO A 73 5.79 -0.97 11.58
C PRO A 73 5.71 0.54 11.86
N PHE A 74 5.41 1.35 10.86
CA PHE A 74 5.40 2.82 10.99
C PHE A 74 4.05 3.46 10.72
N TYR A 75 3.11 2.69 10.16
CA TYR A 75 1.75 3.15 9.95
C TYR A 75 0.78 1.99 9.98
N THR A 76 -0.42 2.21 10.53
CA THR A 76 -1.49 1.21 10.58
C THR A 76 -2.85 1.86 10.41
N LYS A 77 -3.78 1.14 9.77
CA LYS A 77 -5.15 1.60 9.58
C LYS A 77 -6.11 0.44 9.50
N VAL A 78 -7.23 0.55 10.21
CA VAL A 78 -8.36 -0.35 10.00
C VAL A 78 -9.07 0.05 8.71
N ILE A 79 -9.15 -0.88 7.76
CA ILE A 79 -9.78 -0.67 6.45
C ILE A 79 -11.03 -1.52 6.31
N SER A 80 -12.02 -1.01 5.56
CA SER A 80 -13.31 -1.69 5.37
C SER A 80 -13.76 -1.56 3.93
N ARG A 81 -14.24 -2.66 3.31
CA ARG A 81 -14.79 -2.81 1.93
C ARG A 81 -13.94 -2.33 0.75
N VAL A 82 -12.91 -1.52 0.96
CA VAL A 82 -12.09 -0.92 -0.10
C VAL A 82 -10.86 -1.77 -0.35
N ARG A 83 -10.40 -1.81 -1.60
CA ARG A 83 -9.15 -2.49 -1.96
C ARG A 83 -7.99 -1.89 -1.16
N ASP A 84 -7.19 -2.74 -0.53
CA ASP A 84 -5.99 -2.40 0.25
C ASP A 84 -5.11 -1.33 -0.44
N SER A 85 -5.02 -1.43 -1.78
CA SER A 85 -4.29 -0.51 -2.66
C SER A 85 -4.66 0.97 -2.54
N THR A 86 -5.85 1.34 -2.05
CA THR A 86 -6.21 2.76 -1.91
C THR A 86 -5.55 3.42 -0.70
N HIS A 87 -5.16 2.65 0.30
CA HIS A 87 -4.56 3.17 1.54
C HIS A 87 -3.02 3.13 1.53
N VAL A 88 -2.42 2.57 0.48
CA VAL A 88 -0.95 2.47 0.34
C VAL A 88 -0.27 3.83 0.47
N LEU A 89 -0.80 4.86 -0.21
CA LEU A 89 -0.23 6.20 -0.20
C LEU A 89 -0.45 6.94 1.11
N ASP A 90 -1.56 6.67 1.81
CA ASP A 90 -1.81 7.33 3.10
C ASP A 90 -0.68 7.01 4.09
N GLY A 91 -0.26 5.74 4.17
CA GLY A 91 0.78 5.34 5.09
C GLY A 91 2.18 5.81 4.71
N LEU A 92 2.43 6.09 3.43
CA LEU A 92 3.70 6.64 2.94
C LEU A 92 3.82 8.17 3.12
N LEU A 93 2.69 8.88 3.21
CA LEU A 93 2.66 10.34 3.27
C LEU A 93 2.40 10.88 4.67
N TYR A 94 1.65 10.15 5.49
CA TYR A 94 1.08 10.66 6.73
C TYR A 94 1.59 9.89 7.97
N HIS A 95 2.78 9.31 7.89
CA HIS A 95 3.49 8.82 9.06
C HIS A 95 4.31 9.94 9.70
N GLU A 96 4.54 9.85 11.01
CA GLU A 96 5.26 10.88 11.78
C GLU A 96 6.74 10.52 12.04
N SER A 97 7.20 9.39 11.52
CA SER A 97 8.60 8.95 11.68
C SER A 97 9.56 9.64 10.70
N ASP A 98 10.85 9.60 11.04
CA ASP A 98 11.99 10.11 10.26
C ASP A 98 12.35 9.18 9.08
N LEU A 99 11.53 8.19 8.75
CA LEU A 99 11.80 7.28 7.63
C LEU A 99 11.67 8.04 6.29
N GLU A 100 12.61 7.83 5.39
CA GLU A 100 12.62 8.46 4.07
C GLU A 100 12.34 7.38 3.02
N ILE A 101 11.08 6.91 2.99
CA ILE A 101 10.70 5.84 2.09
C ILE A 101 10.71 6.33 0.65
N THR A 102 11.52 5.67 -0.20
CA THR A 102 11.59 5.93 -1.63
C THR A 102 10.99 4.80 -2.47
N GLU A 103 11.00 3.56 -1.96
CA GLU A 103 10.45 2.39 -2.66
C GLU A 103 9.44 1.63 -1.78
N HIS A 104 8.33 1.21 -2.38
CA HIS A 104 7.27 0.51 -1.65
C HIS A 104 6.77 -0.75 -2.35
N TYR A 105 6.72 -1.85 -1.58
CA TYR A 105 6.33 -3.18 -2.01
C TYR A 105 4.93 -3.56 -1.54
N THR A 106 4.18 -4.21 -2.40
CA THR A 106 2.81 -4.65 -2.06
C THR A 106 2.42 -5.90 -2.85
N ASP A 107 1.39 -6.62 -2.39
CA ASP A 107 0.87 -7.79 -3.09
C ASP A 107 -0.17 -7.41 -4.16
N THR A 108 -0.09 -8.00 -5.36
CA THR A 108 -0.85 -7.67 -6.60
C THR A 108 -2.37 -7.44 -6.50
N ALA A 109 -3.01 -7.75 -5.37
CA ALA A 109 -4.45 -7.70 -5.19
C ALA A 109 -4.97 -6.26 -5.19
N GLY A 110 -5.33 -5.75 -6.37
CA GLY A 110 -6.20 -4.59 -6.51
C GLY A 110 -5.55 -3.27 -6.90
N PHE A 111 -4.30 -3.24 -7.39
CA PHE A 111 -3.72 -2.00 -7.89
C PHE A 111 -4.43 -1.50 -9.14
N THR A 112 -4.69 -0.19 -9.14
CA THR A 112 -5.23 0.52 -10.30
C THR A 112 -4.13 1.35 -10.92
N GLU A 113 -4.27 1.67 -12.20
CA GLU A 113 -3.37 2.60 -12.89
C GLU A 113 -3.24 3.93 -12.12
N HIS A 114 -4.31 4.39 -11.46
CA HIS A 114 -4.27 5.60 -10.63
C HIS A 114 -3.25 5.53 -9.48
N VAL A 115 -3.06 4.35 -8.87
CA VAL A 115 -2.07 4.18 -7.80
C VAL A 115 -0.67 4.31 -8.38
N PHE A 116 -0.38 3.64 -9.50
CA PHE A 116 0.90 3.81 -10.22
C PHE A 116 1.18 5.27 -10.56
N ALA A 117 0.17 5.98 -11.09
CA ALA A 117 0.31 7.39 -11.42
C ALA A 117 0.62 8.26 -10.21
N LEU A 118 -0.13 8.11 -9.12
CA LEU A 118 0.07 8.91 -7.92
C LEU A 118 1.40 8.59 -7.23
N MET A 119 1.80 7.32 -7.16
CA MET A 119 3.11 6.93 -6.63
C MET A 119 4.24 7.65 -7.37
N HIS A 120 4.23 7.60 -8.70
CA HIS A 120 5.21 8.30 -9.53
C HIS A 120 5.18 9.82 -9.31
N LEU A 121 4.00 10.44 -9.37
CA LEU A 121 3.85 11.90 -9.20
C LEU A 121 4.29 12.40 -7.82
N LEU A 122 4.22 11.54 -6.80
CA LEU A 122 4.62 11.86 -5.43
C LEU A 122 6.08 11.49 -5.14
N GLY A 123 6.78 10.85 -6.08
CA GLY A 123 8.20 10.52 -5.98
C GLY A 123 8.52 9.14 -5.40
N PHE A 124 7.54 8.23 -5.34
CA PHE A 124 7.73 6.87 -4.83
C PHE A 124 7.88 5.86 -5.97
N ALA A 125 8.92 5.03 -5.89
CA ALA A 125 9.04 3.83 -6.70
C ALA A 125 8.02 2.78 -6.21
N PHE A 126 7.03 2.48 -7.04
CA PHE A 126 6.02 1.49 -6.71
C PHE A 126 6.37 0.13 -7.30
N ALA A 127 6.59 -0.84 -6.42
CA ALA A 127 7.09 -2.16 -6.79
C ALA A 127 6.16 -3.29 -6.30
N PRO A 128 4.97 -3.45 -6.90
CA PRO A 128 4.07 -4.54 -6.54
C PRO A 128 4.62 -5.89 -7.03
N ARG A 129 4.49 -6.94 -6.21
CA ARG A 129 4.78 -8.32 -6.64
C ARG A 129 3.80 -8.71 -7.74
N ILE A 130 4.30 -9.16 -8.89
CA ILE A 130 3.47 -9.67 -9.99
C ILE A 130 3.47 -11.20 -9.95
N ARG A 131 2.32 -11.80 -9.62
CA ARG A 131 2.13 -13.27 -9.63
C ARG A 131 1.70 -13.80 -11.01
N ASP A 132 0.65 -13.21 -11.58
CA ASP A 132 0.06 -13.65 -12.84
C ASP A 132 0.46 -12.71 -13.99
N LEU A 133 1.44 -13.17 -14.79
CA LEU A 133 2.00 -12.41 -15.91
C LEU A 133 1.08 -12.42 -17.15
N HIS A 134 0.35 -13.51 -17.36
CA HIS A 134 -0.46 -13.76 -18.56
C HIS A 134 -1.64 -12.79 -18.73
N ASP A 135 -2.18 -12.27 -17.63
CA ASP A 135 -3.30 -11.33 -17.62
C ASP A 135 -2.87 -9.86 -17.72
N LYS A 136 -1.57 -9.58 -17.57
CA LYS A 136 -1.08 -8.19 -17.57
C LYS A 136 -0.68 -7.79 -18.98
N ARG A 137 -1.18 -6.62 -19.39
CA ARG A 137 -0.92 -6.05 -20.70
C ARG A 137 -0.06 -4.79 -20.59
N LEU A 138 0.91 -4.67 -21.50
CA LEU A 138 1.73 -3.48 -21.73
C LEU A 138 0.95 -2.45 -22.54
N PHE A 139 1.09 -1.17 -22.24
CA PHE A 139 0.46 -0.10 -23.00
C PHE A 139 1.52 0.68 -23.77
N ILE A 140 1.26 0.93 -25.05
CA ILE A 140 2.19 1.65 -25.92
C ILE A 140 1.45 2.76 -26.67
N GLN A 141 2.24 3.70 -27.21
CA GLN A 141 1.78 4.59 -28.25
C GLN A 141 2.02 3.93 -29.61
N GLY A 142 0.96 3.75 -30.40
CA GLY A 142 1.03 3.21 -31.76
C GLY A 142 0.70 1.72 -31.88
N LYS A 143 1.12 1.09 -32.99
CA LYS A 143 0.68 -0.27 -33.36
C LYS A 143 1.57 -1.34 -32.73
N ALA A 144 0.94 -2.36 -32.13
CA ALA A 144 1.60 -3.53 -31.55
C ALA A 144 2.45 -4.31 -32.57
N SER A 145 2.12 -4.22 -33.86
CA SER A 145 2.88 -4.87 -34.95
C SER A 145 4.34 -4.39 -35.06
N LYS A 146 4.69 -3.24 -34.47
CA LYS A 146 6.09 -2.77 -34.38
C LYS A 146 6.94 -3.63 -33.43
N TYR A 147 6.32 -4.41 -32.55
CA TYR A 147 6.98 -5.20 -31.52
C TYR A 147 6.53 -6.66 -31.60
N SER A 148 6.97 -7.37 -32.64
CA SER A 148 6.55 -8.75 -32.93
C SER A 148 6.72 -9.70 -31.73
N GLY A 149 7.83 -9.62 -31.00
CA GLY A 149 8.10 -10.47 -29.83
C GLY A 149 7.26 -10.16 -28.58
N LEU A 150 6.62 -8.98 -28.51
CA LEU A 150 5.81 -8.55 -27.37
C LEU A 150 4.32 -8.41 -27.73
N GLN A 151 3.95 -8.72 -28.97
CA GLN A 151 2.61 -8.46 -29.50
C GLN A 151 1.51 -9.15 -28.68
N SER A 152 1.77 -10.35 -28.17
CA SER A 152 0.83 -11.12 -27.34
C SER A 152 0.53 -10.49 -25.98
N ILE A 153 1.45 -9.66 -25.45
CA ILE A 153 1.32 -9.01 -24.15
C ILE A 153 1.02 -7.51 -24.27
N ILE A 154 0.99 -6.94 -25.47
CA ILE A 154 0.59 -5.54 -25.68
C ILE A 154 -0.94 -5.43 -25.69
N SER A 155 -1.45 -4.42 -24.99
CA SER A 155 -2.88 -4.10 -24.97
C SER A 155 -3.35 -3.63 -26.35
N SER A 156 -4.58 -3.98 -26.72
CA SER A 156 -5.26 -3.39 -27.88
C SER A 156 -5.61 -1.91 -27.66
N THR A 157 -5.63 -1.44 -26.41
CA THR A 157 -5.86 -0.03 -26.09
C THR A 157 -4.56 0.75 -26.20
N SER A 158 -4.52 1.71 -27.13
CA SER A 158 -3.39 2.66 -27.25
C SER A 158 -3.40 3.67 -26.10
N LEU A 159 -2.21 4.08 -25.68
CA LEU A 159 -2.02 5.24 -24.81
C LEU A 159 -2.51 6.53 -25.49
N SER A 160 -3.12 7.42 -24.72
CA SER A 160 -3.56 8.74 -25.16
C SER A 160 -2.84 9.86 -24.40
N LEU A 161 -1.77 10.39 -24.99
CA LEU A 161 -1.03 11.53 -24.40
C LEU A 161 -1.88 12.82 -24.36
N LYS A 162 -2.80 12.98 -25.31
CA LYS A 162 -3.72 14.14 -25.36
C LYS A 162 -4.59 14.27 -24.11
N GLU A 163 -4.99 13.16 -23.51
CA GLU A 163 -5.78 13.19 -22.25
C GLU A 163 -4.92 13.67 -21.07
N ILE A 164 -3.64 13.33 -21.06
CA ILE A 164 -2.67 13.81 -20.06
C ILE A 164 -2.47 15.32 -20.24
N GLU A 165 -2.12 15.75 -21.46
CA GLU A 165 -1.87 17.17 -21.78
C GLU A 165 -3.07 18.06 -21.41
N LYS A 166 -4.28 17.63 -21.79
CA LYS A 166 -5.52 18.40 -21.52
C LYS A 166 -5.80 18.62 -20.04
N ASN A 167 -5.42 17.68 -19.18
CA ASN A 167 -5.72 17.72 -17.75
C ASN A 167 -4.47 17.86 -16.87
N TRP A 168 -3.32 18.22 -17.46
CA TRP A 168 -2.04 18.21 -16.75
C TRP A 168 -2.02 19.10 -15.51
N HIS A 169 -2.59 20.31 -15.62
CA HIS A 169 -2.71 21.23 -14.48
C HIS A 169 -3.54 20.64 -13.34
N GLU A 170 -4.61 19.90 -13.65
CA GLU A 170 -5.46 19.24 -12.65
C GLU A 170 -4.73 18.07 -11.97
N VAL A 171 -3.93 17.33 -12.72
CA VAL A 171 -3.06 16.27 -12.18
C VAL A 171 -2.06 16.85 -11.20
N LEU A 172 -1.36 17.93 -11.58
CA LEU A 172 -0.40 18.61 -10.70
C LEU A 172 -1.07 19.17 -9.44
N ARG A 173 -2.25 19.79 -9.60
CA ARG A 173 -3.03 20.31 -8.48
C ARG A 173 -3.41 19.20 -7.50
N LEU A 174 -3.87 18.06 -8.01
CA LEU A 174 -4.19 16.88 -7.20
C LEU A 174 -2.96 16.38 -6.43
N ALA A 175 -1.85 16.13 -7.14
CA ALA A 175 -0.62 15.61 -6.53
C ALA A 175 -0.11 16.55 -5.44
N THR A 176 -0.14 17.86 -5.71
CA THR A 176 0.23 18.89 -4.73
C THR A 176 -0.70 18.89 -3.52
N SER A 177 -2.02 18.82 -3.73
CA SER A 177 -3.00 18.79 -2.63
C SER A 177 -2.84 17.57 -1.72
N ILE A 178 -2.50 16.42 -2.31
CA ILE A 178 -2.20 15.19 -1.57
C ILE A 178 -0.88 15.33 -0.80
N LYS A 179 0.17 15.83 -1.46
CA LYS A 179 1.51 16.01 -0.85
C LYS A 179 1.50 17.01 0.30
N GLN A 180 0.67 18.06 0.21
CA GLN A 180 0.48 19.06 1.27
C GLN A 180 -0.50 18.60 2.37
N GLY A 181 -1.11 17.42 2.26
CA GLY A 181 -2.07 16.91 3.24
C GLY A 181 -3.43 17.62 3.27
N THR A 182 -3.76 18.45 2.28
CA THR A 182 -5.08 19.10 2.17
C THR A 182 -6.20 18.06 1.98
N VAL A 183 -5.90 16.97 1.29
CA VAL A 183 -6.78 15.81 1.10
C VAL A 183 -5.97 14.53 1.16
N THR A 184 -6.55 13.44 1.68
CA THR A 184 -5.85 12.14 1.69
C THR A 184 -5.89 11.49 0.31
N ALA A 185 -4.82 10.75 -0.02
CA ALA A 185 -4.74 9.98 -1.26
C ALA A 185 -5.88 8.96 -1.37
N SER A 186 -6.19 8.25 -0.29
CA SER A 186 -7.28 7.27 -0.26
C SER A 186 -8.65 7.87 -0.54
N LEU A 187 -8.94 9.06 -0.02
CA LEU A 187 -10.20 9.77 -0.26
C LEU A 187 -10.33 10.14 -1.74
N MET A 188 -9.26 10.66 -2.34
CA MET A 188 -9.25 11.04 -3.75
C MET A 188 -9.35 9.83 -4.67
N LEU A 189 -8.61 8.76 -4.40
CA LEU A 189 -8.72 7.50 -5.14
C LEU A 189 -10.13 6.91 -5.07
N LYS A 190 -10.78 6.95 -3.90
CA LYS A 190 -12.17 6.51 -3.74
C LYS A 190 -13.14 7.35 -4.58
N LYS A 191 -12.97 8.68 -4.57
CA LYS A 191 -13.80 9.61 -5.37
C LYS A 191 -13.61 9.40 -6.88
N LEU A 192 -12.38 9.20 -7.33
CA LEU A 192 -12.06 8.93 -8.73
C LEU A 192 -12.61 7.57 -9.19
N ALA A 193 -12.58 6.56 -8.31
CA ALA A 193 -13.13 5.24 -8.58
C ALA A 193 -14.66 5.22 -8.72
N SER A 194 -15.38 6.17 -8.09
CA SER A 194 -16.84 6.27 -8.19
C SER A 194 -17.34 6.77 -9.56
N TYR A 195 -16.57 7.61 -10.27
CA TYR A 195 -16.99 8.22 -11.54
C TYR A 195 -15.91 8.17 -12.66
N PRO A 196 -15.42 6.97 -13.03
CA PRO A 196 -14.21 6.84 -13.84
C PRO A 196 -14.38 7.24 -15.32
N LYS A 197 -15.60 7.22 -15.88
CA LYS A 197 -15.83 7.51 -17.30
C LYS A 197 -16.08 9.00 -17.59
N GLN A 198 -16.54 9.75 -16.58
CA GLN A 198 -16.98 11.14 -16.72
C GLN A 198 -15.93 12.15 -16.25
N ASN A 199 -14.87 11.69 -15.59
CA ASN A 199 -13.85 12.57 -15.01
C ASN A 199 -12.57 12.62 -15.86
N GLY A 200 -12.25 13.79 -16.42
CA GLY A 200 -11.01 14.01 -17.20
C GLY A 200 -9.74 13.77 -16.39
N LEU A 201 -9.72 14.11 -15.10
CA LEU A 201 -8.60 13.84 -14.21
C LEU A 201 -8.38 12.34 -14.00
N ALA A 202 -9.45 11.56 -13.86
CA ALA A 202 -9.35 10.10 -13.75
C ALA A 202 -8.80 9.47 -15.04
N LYS A 203 -9.19 10.00 -16.21
CA LYS A 203 -8.64 9.55 -17.50
C LYS A 203 -7.14 9.86 -17.59
N ALA A 204 -6.73 11.08 -17.27
CA ALA A 204 -5.32 11.47 -17.30
C ALA A 204 -4.46 10.63 -16.35
N LEU A 205 -4.89 10.45 -15.10
CA LEU A 205 -4.20 9.57 -14.14
C LEU A 205 -4.14 8.12 -14.62
N ARG A 206 -5.20 7.62 -15.25
CA ARG A 206 -5.18 6.29 -15.85
C ARG A 206 -4.11 6.18 -16.92
N GLU A 207 -4.00 7.15 -17.84
CA GLU A 207 -2.98 7.12 -18.90
C GLU A 207 -1.55 7.21 -18.33
N ILE A 208 -1.30 8.08 -17.36
CA ILE A 208 -0.01 8.13 -16.64
C ILE A 208 0.29 6.78 -15.99
N GLY A 209 -0.70 6.23 -15.28
CA GLY A 209 -0.58 4.95 -14.61
C GLY A 209 -0.31 3.78 -15.54
N ARG A 210 -0.84 3.83 -16.76
CA ARG A 210 -0.55 2.85 -17.81
C ARG A 210 0.90 2.91 -18.26
N ILE A 211 1.47 4.11 -18.37
CA ILE A 211 2.89 4.33 -18.70
C ILE A 211 3.75 3.73 -17.57
N GLU A 212 3.56 4.19 -16.34
CA GLU A 212 4.35 3.75 -15.19
C GLU A 212 4.25 2.25 -14.94
N ARG A 213 3.05 1.67 -15.07
CA ARG A 213 2.86 0.22 -14.97
C ARG A 213 3.60 -0.51 -16.07
N THR A 214 3.61 0.01 -17.30
CA THR A 214 4.31 -0.61 -18.43
C THR A 214 5.83 -0.58 -18.19
N LEU A 215 6.37 0.56 -17.76
CA LEU A 215 7.79 0.70 -17.41
C LEU A 215 8.17 -0.28 -16.29
N PHE A 216 7.41 -0.31 -15.20
CA PHE A 216 7.63 -1.27 -14.11
C PHE A 216 7.56 -2.71 -14.59
N MET A 217 6.61 -3.07 -15.45
CA MET A 217 6.52 -4.43 -15.99
C MET A 217 7.74 -4.81 -16.84
N LEU A 218 8.28 -3.89 -17.63
CA LEU A 218 9.49 -4.13 -18.41
C LEU A 218 10.70 -4.36 -17.50
N ASP A 219 10.86 -3.56 -16.45
CA ASP A 219 11.90 -3.78 -15.44
C ASP A 219 11.67 -5.09 -14.68
N TRP A 220 10.42 -5.40 -14.33
CA TRP A 220 10.05 -6.67 -13.71
C TRP A 220 10.39 -7.87 -14.57
N PHE A 221 10.34 -7.78 -15.90
CA PHE A 221 10.76 -8.88 -16.79
C PHE A 221 12.28 -9.00 -16.85
N ARG A 222 12.96 -7.86 -16.98
CA ARG A 222 14.39 -7.80 -17.26
C ARG A 222 15.26 -8.02 -16.03
N ASP A 223 14.86 -7.51 -14.86
CA ASP A 223 15.72 -7.45 -13.66
C ASP A 223 15.34 -8.51 -12.61
N PRO A 224 16.14 -9.59 -12.45
CA PRO A 224 15.96 -10.55 -11.37
C PRO A 224 16.23 -9.96 -9.98
N ALA A 225 17.08 -8.94 -9.86
CA ALA A 225 17.39 -8.32 -8.59
C ALA A 225 16.17 -7.57 -8.03
N LEU A 226 15.45 -6.81 -8.86
CA LEU A 226 14.15 -6.23 -8.50
C LEU A 226 13.20 -7.28 -7.92
N ARG A 227 13.01 -8.41 -8.62
CA ARG A 227 12.11 -9.49 -8.15
C ARG A 227 12.53 -10.06 -6.79
N ARG A 228 13.84 -10.24 -6.58
CA ARG A 228 14.39 -10.70 -5.29
C ARG A 228 14.16 -9.68 -4.17
N ARG A 229 14.42 -8.39 -4.43
CA ARG A 229 14.21 -7.32 -3.43
C ARG A 229 12.74 -7.20 -3.04
N VAL A 230 11.82 -7.21 -4.01
CA VAL A 230 10.38 -7.19 -3.75
C VAL A 230 9.94 -8.39 -2.90
N GLN A 231 10.41 -9.61 -3.23
CA GLN A 231 10.08 -10.79 -2.46
C GLN A 231 10.66 -10.73 -1.03
N ALA A 232 11.90 -10.27 -0.86
CA ALA A 232 12.51 -10.09 0.46
C ALA A 232 11.76 -9.06 1.30
N GLY A 233 11.37 -7.93 0.72
CA GLY A 233 10.57 -6.90 1.39
C GLY A 233 9.21 -7.42 1.86
N LEU A 234 8.50 -8.16 0.99
CA LEU A 234 7.22 -8.77 1.36
C LEU A 234 7.35 -9.85 2.44
N ASN A 235 8.43 -10.63 2.44
CA ASN A 235 8.69 -11.62 3.49
C ASN A 235 8.82 -10.96 4.88
N LYS A 236 9.33 -9.73 4.96
CA LYS A 236 9.38 -8.97 6.22
C LYS A 236 7.97 -8.64 6.73
N GLY A 237 7.07 -8.28 5.82
CA GLY A 237 5.65 -8.12 6.09
C GLY A 237 5.00 -9.38 6.66
N GLU A 238 5.27 -10.54 6.04
CA GLU A 238 4.78 -11.83 6.52
C GLU A 238 5.30 -12.20 7.92
N ALA A 239 6.58 -11.94 8.19
CA ALA A 239 7.19 -12.17 9.50
C ALA A 239 6.55 -11.30 10.60
N ARG A 240 6.33 -10.01 10.33
CA ARG A 240 5.58 -9.13 11.23
C ARG A 240 4.16 -9.65 11.43
N ASN A 241 3.46 -10.03 10.37
CA ASN A 241 2.09 -10.52 10.48
C ASN A 241 2.01 -11.79 11.33
N ALA A 242 3.03 -12.65 11.31
CA ALA A 242 3.15 -13.80 12.22
C ALA A 242 3.33 -13.35 13.67
N LEU A 243 4.22 -12.39 13.95
CA LEU A 243 4.40 -11.81 15.29
C LEU A 243 3.09 -11.17 15.79
N ALA A 244 2.42 -10.39 14.95
CA ALA A 244 1.15 -9.75 15.30
C ALA A 244 0.09 -10.79 15.69
N ARG A 245 0.00 -11.94 15.00
CA ARG A 245 -0.91 -13.03 15.42
C ARG A 245 -0.51 -13.63 16.77
N ALA A 246 0.78 -13.85 16.99
CA ALA A 246 1.28 -14.41 18.24
C ALA A 246 1.06 -13.47 19.43
N VAL A 247 1.19 -12.16 19.22
CA VAL A 247 0.89 -11.15 20.25
C VAL A 247 -0.61 -11.00 20.46
N PHE A 248 -1.41 -11.17 19.40
CA PHE A 248 -2.87 -11.09 19.43
C PHE A 248 -3.52 -12.38 19.97
N MET A 249 -3.08 -12.85 21.14
CA MET A 249 -3.66 -14.03 21.82
C MET A 249 -4.89 -13.73 22.68
N HIS A 250 -5.16 -12.45 23.01
CA HIS A 250 -6.29 -12.11 23.86
C HIS A 250 -7.64 -12.35 23.14
N ARG A 251 -8.61 -12.97 23.84
CA ARG A 251 -9.94 -13.37 23.31
C ARG A 251 -9.89 -14.31 22.10
N LEU A 252 -9.00 -15.31 22.10
CA LEU A 252 -8.84 -16.30 21.02
C LEU A 252 -8.42 -15.68 19.67
N GLY A 253 -7.81 -14.50 19.69
CA GLY A 253 -7.50 -13.76 18.47
C GLY A 253 -8.72 -13.15 17.77
N GLU A 254 -9.81 -12.94 18.51
CA GLU A 254 -11.02 -12.29 18.01
C GLU A 254 -11.09 -10.81 18.43
N ILE A 255 -11.41 -9.95 17.46
CA ILE A 255 -11.87 -8.59 17.73
C ILE A 255 -13.35 -8.68 18.14
N ARG A 256 -13.71 -8.12 19.30
CA ARG A 256 -15.12 -8.08 19.76
C ARG A 256 -15.66 -6.66 19.87
N ASP A 257 -14.86 -5.66 19.52
CA ASP A 257 -15.22 -4.26 19.62
C ASP A 257 -16.25 -3.89 18.55
N ARG A 258 -17.28 -3.15 18.97
CA ARG A 258 -18.42 -2.77 18.11
C ARG A 258 -18.17 -1.52 17.28
N GLY A 259 -17.35 -0.59 17.77
CA GLY A 259 -17.07 0.69 17.10
C GLY A 259 -15.79 0.62 16.27
N LEU A 260 -15.79 1.23 15.08
CA LEU A 260 -14.60 1.38 14.25
C LEU A 260 -13.45 2.07 15.01
N GLU A 261 -13.77 3.05 15.85
CA GLU A 261 -12.82 3.74 16.70
C GLU A 261 -12.11 2.78 17.68
N ASN A 262 -12.86 1.93 18.37
CA ASN A 262 -12.29 0.93 19.28
C ASN A 262 -11.44 -0.13 18.54
N GLN A 263 -11.82 -0.47 17.30
CA GLN A 263 -11.02 -1.34 16.44
C GLN A 263 -9.72 -0.65 16.02
N SER A 264 -9.77 0.65 15.72
CA SER A 264 -8.60 1.49 15.44
C SER A 264 -7.64 1.49 16.63
N TYR A 265 -8.13 1.80 17.83
CA TYR A 265 -7.30 1.78 19.04
C TYR A 265 -6.65 0.42 19.31
N ARG A 266 -7.37 -0.67 19.06
CA ARG A 266 -6.81 -2.03 19.18
C ARG A 266 -5.72 -2.29 18.14
N ALA A 267 -5.95 -1.89 16.89
CA ALA A 267 -4.97 -2.02 15.81
C ALA A 267 -3.71 -1.20 16.07
N SER A 268 -3.87 0.04 16.53
CA SER A 268 -2.79 0.94 16.94
C SER A 268 -2.01 0.39 18.13
N GLY A 269 -2.70 -0.10 19.17
CA GLY A 269 -2.07 -0.73 20.33
C GLY A 269 -1.30 -2.00 19.98
N LEU A 270 -1.86 -2.88 19.14
CA LEU A 270 -1.15 -4.06 18.63
C LEU A 270 0.10 -3.63 17.86
N THR A 271 -0.02 -2.62 17.01
CA THR A 271 1.10 -2.13 16.19
C THR A 271 2.21 -1.55 17.07
N LEU A 272 1.87 -0.72 18.06
CA LEU A 272 2.81 -0.16 19.02
C LEU A 272 3.54 -1.25 19.80
N LEU A 273 2.82 -2.28 20.27
CA LEU A 273 3.42 -3.40 20.99
C LEU A 273 4.36 -4.21 20.08
N THR A 274 3.96 -4.46 18.83
CA THR A 274 4.85 -5.14 17.86
C THR A 274 6.09 -4.29 17.54
N ALA A 275 5.97 -2.96 17.48
CA ALA A 275 7.10 -2.05 17.29
C ALA A 275 8.05 -2.11 18.51
N ALA A 276 7.53 -2.09 19.72
CA ALA A 276 8.33 -2.18 20.94
C ALA A 276 9.10 -3.51 21.03
N ILE A 277 8.47 -4.62 20.67
CA ILE A 277 9.15 -5.93 20.59
C ILE A 277 10.24 -5.89 19.52
N THR A 278 9.97 -5.29 18.36
CA THR A 278 10.96 -5.21 17.27
C THR A 278 12.17 -4.37 17.71
N LEU A 279 11.93 -3.20 18.31
CA LEU A 279 12.96 -2.34 18.88
C LEU A 279 13.80 -3.08 19.94
N TRP A 280 13.17 -3.83 20.85
CA TRP A 280 13.88 -4.59 21.87
C TRP A 280 14.82 -5.67 21.28
N ASN A 281 14.49 -6.19 20.10
CA ASN A 281 15.30 -7.19 19.39
C ASN A 281 16.23 -6.57 18.34
N THR A 282 16.38 -5.24 18.34
CA THR A 282 17.31 -4.47 17.50
C THR A 282 18.46 -3.94 18.37
#